data_AF-A0A520Y4S2-F1
#
_entry.id   AF-A0A520Y4S2-F1
#
_cell.length_a   1.000
_cell.length_b   1.000
_cell.length_c   1.000
_cell.angle_alpha   90.00
_cell.angle_beta   90.00
_cell.angle_gamma   90.00
#
_symmetry.space_group_name_H-M   'P 1'
#
loop_
_entity.id
_entity.type
_entity.pdbx_description
1 polymer ?
#
loop_
_entity_poly.entity_id
_entity_poly.type
_entity_poly.pdbx_seq_one_letter_code
_entity_poly.pdbx_strand_id
1 'polypeptide(L)'
;MDEELQNARNKVDKEFASAKESLGDLYVAIEALRSAGPDDEFVDLLHAVEDAAKKARTGGVLGSGAKSHRKALKAYNELIEARGEAQVEEQ
;
A
#
# COMPACT_ATOMS: atom_id res chain seq x y z
N MET A 1 -22.31 -1.31 -12.21
CA MET A 1 -20.92 -1.48 -12.68
C MET A 1 -20.79 -2.91 -13.13
N ASP A 2 -20.03 -3.15 -14.20
CA ASP A 2 -19.65 -4.51 -14.58
C ASP A 2 -18.95 -5.19 -13.40
N GLU A 3 -19.26 -6.46 -13.15
CA GLU A 3 -18.76 -7.23 -12.01
C GLU A 3 -17.23 -7.34 -12.08
N GLU A 4 -16.67 -7.41 -13.29
CA GLU A 4 -15.23 -7.40 -13.56
C GLU A 4 -14.57 -6.07 -13.15
N LEU A 5 -15.13 -4.93 -13.57
CA LEU A 5 -14.60 -3.61 -13.24
C LEU A 5 -14.65 -3.35 -11.73
N GLN A 6 -15.73 -3.77 -11.07
CA GLN A 6 -15.86 -3.65 -9.61
C GLN A 6 -14.81 -4.52 -8.90
N ASN A 7 -14.58 -5.75 -9.36
CA ASN A 7 -13.57 -6.63 -8.80
C ASN A 7 -12.15 -6.06 -8.98
N ALA A 8 -11.84 -5.49 -10.14
CA ALA A 8 -10.58 -4.83 -10.39
C ALA A 8 -10.38 -3.61 -9.45
N ARG A 9 -11.43 -2.80 -9.24
CA ARG A 9 -11.37 -1.68 -8.30
C ARG A 9 -11.12 -2.13 -6.87
N ASN A 10 -11.88 -3.12 -6.40
CA ASN A 10 -11.74 -3.69 -5.06
C ASN A 10 -10.31 -4.21 -4.82
N LYS A 11 -9.68 -4.79 -5.86
CA LYS A 11 -8.30 -5.25 -5.79
C LYS A 11 -7.31 -4.11 -5.63
N VAL A 12 -7.47 -3.01 -6.39
CA VAL A 12 -6.63 -1.80 -6.22
C VAL A 12 -6.74 -1.28 -4.79
N ASP A 13 -7.96 -1.12 -4.28
CA ASP A 13 -8.20 -0.58 -2.95
C ASP A 13 -7.59 -1.47 -1.86
N LYS A 14 -7.69 -2.80 -2.00
CA LYS A 14 -7.07 -3.77 -1.08
C LYS A 14 -5.54 -3.66 -1.06
N GLU A 15 -4.91 -3.67 -2.23
CA GLU A 15 -3.44 -3.59 -2.31
C GLU A 15 -2.92 -2.23 -1.80
N PHE A 16 -3.68 -1.16 -2.05
CA PHE A 16 -3.35 0.18 -1.54
C PHE A 16 -3.49 0.27 -0.03
N ALA A 17 -4.54 -0.31 0.56
CA ALA A 17 -4.75 -0.37 2.00
C ALA A 17 -3.60 -1.11 2.70
N SER A 18 -3.17 -2.26 2.16
CA SER A 18 -2.04 -3.02 2.68
C SER A 18 -0.73 -2.22 2.67
N ALA A 19 -0.48 -1.47 1.59
CA ALA A 19 0.69 -0.59 1.52
C ALA A 19 0.64 0.54 2.56
N LYS A 20 -0.56 1.12 2.80
CA LYS A 20 -0.76 2.14 3.83
C LYS A 20 -0.59 1.62 5.26
N GLU A 21 -1.07 0.41 5.54
CA GLU A 21 -0.91 -0.24 6.85
C GLU A 21 0.57 -0.36 7.22
N SER A 22 1.41 -0.81 6.27
CA SER A 22 2.87 -0.90 6.47
C SER A 22 3.53 0.45 6.79
N LEU A 23 3.00 1.56 6.25
CA LEU A 23 3.47 2.91 6.58
C LEU A 23 2.97 3.37 7.96
N GLY A 24 1.77 2.94 8.35
CA GLY A 24 1.22 3.16 9.68
C GLY A 24 2.09 2.54 10.77
N ASP A 25 2.52 1.30 10.59
CA ASP A 25 3.40 0.60 11.54
C ASP A 25 4.74 1.34 11.74
N LEU A 26 5.34 1.81 10.63
CA LEU A 26 6.57 2.61 10.69
C LEU A 26 6.34 3.94 11.42
N TYR A 27 5.22 4.61 11.16
CA TYR A 27 4.87 5.84 11.86
C TYR A 27 4.73 5.62 13.38
N VAL A 28 4.04 4.55 13.79
CA VAL A 28 3.89 4.19 15.21
C VAL A 28 5.25 3.96 15.87
N ALA A 29 6.15 3.21 15.23
CA ALA A 29 7.48 2.96 15.77
C ALA A 29 8.30 4.25 15.94
N ILE A 30 8.25 5.15 14.96
CA ILE A 30 8.93 6.45 15.01
C ILE A 30 8.37 7.32 16.15
N GLU A 31 7.04 7.36 16.31
CA GLU A 31 6.41 8.13 17.38
C GLU A 31 6.74 7.57 18.77
N ALA A 32 6.86 6.25 18.91
CA ALA A 32 7.31 5.61 20.15
C ALA A 32 8.75 6.05 20.50
N LEU A 33 9.67 6.00 19.53
CA LEU A 33 11.04 6.49 19.70
C LEU A 33 11.08 7.99 20.04
N ARG A 34 10.26 8.81 19.38
CA ARG A 34 10.19 10.26 19.62
C ARG A 34 9.67 10.59 21.02
N SER A 35 8.81 9.74 21.56
CA SER A 35 8.17 9.94 22.87
C SER A 35 8.96 9.33 24.02
N ALA A 36 10.10 8.70 23.73
CA ALA A 36 10.93 8.03 24.73
C ALA A 36 11.50 9.02 25.76
N GLY A 37 11.43 8.63 27.02
CA GLY A 37 12.05 9.30 28.15
C GLY A 37 13.45 8.75 28.47
N PRO A 38 14.12 9.33 29.47
CA PRO A 38 15.49 8.94 29.84
C PRO A 38 15.62 7.53 30.43
N ASP A 39 14.52 6.95 30.92
CA ASP A 39 14.48 5.61 31.53
C ASP A 39 14.06 4.51 30.53
N ASP A 40 13.67 4.88 29.30
CA ASP A 40 13.28 3.93 28.26
C ASP A 40 14.52 3.34 27.58
N GLU A 41 14.44 2.07 27.21
CA GLU A 41 15.53 1.37 26.51
C GLU A 41 15.62 1.82 25.04
N PHE A 42 16.47 2.82 24.79
CA PHE A 42 16.58 3.50 23.50
C PHE A 42 17.03 2.57 22.36
N VAL A 43 17.89 1.59 22.65
CA VAL A 43 18.38 0.63 21.66
C VAL A 43 17.26 -0.25 21.12
N ASP A 44 16.37 -0.71 22.00
CA ASP A 44 15.24 -1.56 21.60
C ASP A 44 14.23 -0.77 20.76
N LEU A 45 13.99 0.50 21.09
CA LEU A 45 13.14 1.39 20.29
C LEU A 45 13.71 1.64 18.89
N LEU A 46 15.03 1.82 18.77
CA LEU A 46 15.70 1.93 17.48
C LEU A 46 15.55 0.64 16.66
N HIS A 47 15.76 -0.53 17.26
CA HIS A 47 15.54 -1.80 16.59
C HIS A 47 14.09 -1.96 16.09
N ALA A 48 13.11 -1.53 16.89
CA ALA A 48 11.71 -1.56 16.47
C ALA A 48 11.45 -0.69 15.21
N VAL A 49 12.06 0.49 15.14
CA VAL A 49 12.00 1.36 13.95
C VAL A 49 12.67 0.70 12.76
N GLU A 50 13.84 0.10 12.93
CA GLU A 50 14.57 -0.60 11.86
C GLU A 50 13.76 -1.77 11.29
N ASP A 51 13.14 -2.57 12.16
CA ASP A 51 12.30 -3.70 11.75
C ASP A 51 11.04 -3.23 11.01
N ALA A 52 10.37 -2.20 11.51
CA ALA A 52 9.21 -1.61 10.83
C ALA A 52 9.61 -1.05 9.45
N ALA A 53 10.73 -0.34 9.35
CA ALA A 53 11.24 0.19 8.09
C ALA A 53 11.60 -0.93 7.11
N LYS A 54 12.20 -2.02 7.59
CA LYS A 54 12.49 -3.19 6.78
C LYS A 54 11.22 -3.83 6.24
N LYS A 55 10.21 -4.05 7.08
CA LYS A 55 8.90 -4.59 6.67
C LYS A 55 8.21 -3.69 5.64
N ALA A 56 8.17 -2.38 5.88
CA ALA A 56 7.61 -1.41 4.94
C ALA A 56 8.35 -1.43 3.59
N ARG A 57 9.68 -1.57 3.60
CA ARG A 57 10.49 -1.66 2.38
C ARG A 57 10.28 -2.98 1.63
N THR A 58 10.38 -4.13 2.31
CA THR A 58 10.42 -5.45 1.65
C THR A 58 9.04 -6.06 1.41
N GLY A 59 8.09 -5.82 2.30
CA GLY A 59 6.72 -6.34 2.21
C GLY A 59 5.74 -5.35 1.59
N GLY A 60 5.87 -4.07 1.95
CA GLY A 60 4.91 -3.03 1.57
C GLY A 60 5.33 -2.21 0.34
N VAL A 61 5.71 -0.96 0.61
CA VAL A 61 5.76 0.19 -0.31
C VAL A 61 6.84 0.10 -1.40
N LEU A 62 7.89 -0.69 -1.21
CA LEU A 62 8.94 -0.88 -2.23
C LEU A 62 9.09 -2.36 -2.64
N GLY A 63 8.31 -3.24 -2.02
CA GLY A 63 8.43 -4.68 -2.13
C GLY A 63 7.37 -5.31 -3.02
N SER A 64 6.85 -6.45 -2.58
CA SER A 64 5.77 -7.17 -3.25
C SER A 64 4.46 -6.38 -3.26
N GLY A 65 4.15 -5.62 -2.21
CA GLY A 65 2.93 -4.81 -2.11
C GLY A 65 2.82 -3.75 -3.20
N ALA A 66 3.85 -2.92 -3.38
CA ALA A 66 3.84 -1.88 -4.41
C ALA A 66 3.81 -2.42 -5.85
N LYS A 67 4.48 -3.55 -6.09
CA LYS A 67 4.38 -4.24 -7.39
C LYS A 67 2.95 -4.75 -7.64
N SER A 68 2.32 -5.32 -6.61
CA SER A 68 0.95 -5.85 -6.69
C SER A 68 -0.07 -4.73 -6.89
N HIS A 69 0.07 -3.63 -6.15
CA HIS A 69 -0.72 -2.42 -6.36
C HIS A 69 -0.55 -1.85 -7.77
N ARG A 70 0.70 -1.71 -8.26
CA ARG A 70 0.96 -1.23 -9.63
C ARG A 70 0.29 -2.13 -10.68
N LYS A 71 0.36 -3.45 -10.49
CA LYS A 71 -0.29 -4.41 -11.40
C LYS A 71 -1.82 -4.32 -11.34
N ALA A 72 -2.39 -4.19 -10.14
CA ALA A 72 -3.83 -4.02 -9.96
C ALA A 72 -4.32 -2.70 -10.59
N LEU A 73 -3.58 -1.60 -10.39
CA LEU A 73 -3.92 -0.30 -10.94
C LEU A 73 -3.86 -0.30 -12.48
N LYS A 74 -2.83 -0.95 -13.05
CA LYS A 74 -2.72 -1.12 -14.51
C LYS A 74 -3.92 -1.87 -15.07
N ALA A 75 -4.28 -3.01 -14.50
CA ALA A 75 -5.41 -3.82 -14.94
C ALA A 75 -6.75 -3.06 -14.83
N TYR A 76 -6.94 -2.30 -13.75
CA TYR A 76 -8.13 -1.47 -13.58
C TYR A 76 -8.22 -0.35 -14.64
N ASN A 77 -7.10 0.32 -14.94
CA ASN A 77 -7.06 1.36 -15.96
C ASN A 77 -7.30 0.81 -17.36
N GLU A 78 -6.72 -0.34 -17.70
CA GLU A 78 -6.97 -1.03 -18.98
C GLU A 78 -8.46 -1.34 -19.18
N LEU A 79 -9.16 -1.77 -18.11
CA LEU A 79 -10.61 -2.01 -18.15
C LEU A 79 -11.43 -0.72 -18.30
N ILE A 80 -10.99 0.39 -17.70
CA ILE A 80 -11.63 1.70 -17.89
C ILE A 80 -11.45 2.17 -19.34
N GLU A 81 -10.24 2.07 -19.88
CA GLU A 81 -9.90 2.49 -21.25
C GLU A 81 -10.68 1.68 -22.28
N ALA A 82 -10.68 0.35 -22.18
CA ALA A 82 -11.45 -0.52 -23.08
C ALA A 82 -12.96 -0.21 -23.06
N ARG A 83 -13.50 0.14 -21.89
CA ARG A 83 -14.92 0.53 -21.74
C ARG A 83 -15.19 1.93 -22.31
N GLY A 84 -14.24 2.84 -22.19
CA GLY A 84 -14.31 4.17 -22.78
C GLY A 84 -14.33 4.12 -24.31
N GLU A 85 -13.50 3.27 -24.91
CA GLU A 85 -13.44 3.05 -26.37
C GLU A 85 -14.71 2.37 -26.91
N ALA A 86 -15.24 1.37 -26.20
CA ALA A 86 -16.48 0.67 -26.59
C ALA A 86 -17.72 1.61 -26.62
N GLN A 87 -17.76 2.65 -25.79
CA GLN A 87 -18.86 3.63 -25.78
C GLN A 87 -18.76 4.70 -26.88
N VAL A 88 -17.61 4.78 -27.58
CA VAL A 88 -17.37 5.72 -28.69
C VAL A 88 -17.65 5.05 -30.04
N GLU A 89 -17.49 3.73 -30.16
CA GLU A 89 -17.82 2.98 -31.39
C GLU A 89 -19.34 2.69 -31.58
N GLU A 90 -20.14 2.78 -30.51
CA GLU A 90 -21.61 2.62 -30.59
C GLU A 90 -22.37 3.94 -30.90
N GLN A 91 -21.67 5.05 -31.17
CA GLN A 91 -22.25 6.37 -31.50
C GLN A 91 -22.15 6.73 -32.98
#